data_AF-A0A6C0D8G1-F1
#
_entry.id   AF-A0A6C0D8G1-F1
#
_cell.length_a   1.000
_cell.length_b   1.000
_cell.length_c   1.000
_cell.angle_alpha   90.00
_cell.angle_beta   90.00
_cell.angle_gamma   90.00
#
_symmetry.space_group_name_H-M   'P 1'
#
loop_
_entity.id
_entity.type
_entity.pdbx_description
1 polymer ?
#
loop_
_entity_poly.entity_id
_entity_poly.type
_entity_poly.pdbx_seq_one_letter_code
_entity_poly.pdbx_strand_id
1 'polypeptide(L)'
;MDIDPDCKLILNNVGIHFNNITDLEGIFFPREQLLSEIKYEQIKKSIPELKKKFSSSFMTSLQKKAETNQKWPLINLVRQILSVYNYLLMPVRKCDGYTSDGIKKYKRFFKIVRKNII
;
A
#
# COMPACT_ATOMS: atom_id res chain seq x y z
N MET A 1 7.76 9.98 15.73
CA MET A 1 6.61 9.06 15.80
C MET A 1 7.06 7.78 15.18
N ASP A 2 7.10 6.71 15.96
CA ASP A 2 7.46 5.39 15.45
C ASP A 2 6.25 4.72 14.83
N ILE A 3 6.50 3.86 13.85
CA ILE A 3 5.42 3.11 13.21
C ILE A 3 4.92 2.01 14.16
N ASP A 4 3.61 1.84 14.23
CA ASP A 4 3.01 0.74 14.98
C ASP A 4 3.56 -0.64 14.49
N PRO A 5 3.90 -1.57 15.40
CA PRO A 5 4.46 -2.88 15.03
C PRO A 5 3.59 -3.69 14.07
N ASP A 6 2.26 -3.65 14.19
CA ASP A 6 1.37 -4.40 13.30
C ASP A 6 1.34 -3.76 11.91
N CYS A 7 1.36 -2.42 11.85
CA CYS A 7 1.54 -1.70 10.60
C CYS A 7 2.87 -2.06 9.93
N LYS A 8 3.97 -2.11 10.70
CA LYS A 8 5.30 -2.49 10.17
C LYS A 8 5.30 -3.92 9.64
N LEU A 9 4.69 -4.86 10.37
CA LEU A 9 4.57 -6.25 9.95
C LEU A 9 3.80 -6.37 8.62
N ILE A 10 2.69 -5.65 8.48
CA ILE A 10 1.90 -5.64 7.23
C ILE A 10 2.70 -5.07 6.07
N LEU A 11 3.42 -3.95 6.27
CA LEU A 11 4.28 -3.35 5.25
C LEU A 11 5.42 -4.32 4.83
N ASN A 12 6.06 -4.98 5.79
CA ASN A 12 7.05 -6.01 5.51
C ASN A 12 6.48 -7.18 4.68
N ASN A 13 5.28 -7.66 5.02
CA ASN A 13 4.64 -8.77 4.31
C ASN A 13 4.31 -8.45 2.84
N VAL A 14 4.10 -7.17 2.51
CA VAL A 14 3.91 -6.74 1.11
C VAL A 14 5.21 -6.44 0.38
N GLY A 15 6.36 -6.55 1.05
CA GLY A 15 7.70 -6.31 0.47
C GLY A 15 8.22 -4.88 0.66
N ILE A 16 7.61 -4.08 1.55
CA ILE A 16 8.08 -2.74 1.91
C ILE A 16 8.92 -2.89 3.18
N HIS A 17 10.22 -3.11 2.99
CA HIS A 17 11.18 -3.30 4.08
C HIS A 17 11.91 -2.00 4.43
N PHE A 18 12.00 -1.69 5.72
CA PHE A 18 12.66 -0.49 6.22
C PHE A 18 13.09 -0.68 7.68
N ASN A 19 14.18 -0.03 8.08
CA ASN A 19 14.66 -0.07 9.45
C ASN A 19 13.99 1.05 10.25
N ASN A 20 14.10 2.27 9.75
CA ASN A 20 13.53 3.48 10.32
C ASN A 20 12.40 4.02 9.44
N ILE A 21 11.44 4.72 10.07
CA ILE A 21 10.30 5.33 9.36
C ILE A 21 10.73 6.30 8.25
N THR A 22 11.90 6.92 8.37
CA THR A 22 12.51 7.80 7.35
C THR A 22 12.87 7.07 6.06
N ASP A 23 13.18 5.77 6.16
CA ASP A 23 13.64 4.96 5.03
C ASP A 23 12.47 4.57 4.11
N LEU A 24 11.22 4.84 4.53
CA LEU A 24 10.05 4.73 3.67
C LEU A 24 10.11 5.68 2.48
N GLU A 25 10.71 6.86 2.65
CA GLU A 25 10.81 7.86 1.59
C GLU A 25 11.60 7.31 0.40
N GLY A 26 11.01 7.40 -0.79
CA GLY A 26 11.67 7.01 -2.03
C GLY A 26 11.62 5.52 -2.36
N ILE A 27 11.09 4.65 -1.47
CA ILE A 27 10.86 3.24 -1.80
C ILE A 27 10.02 3.14 -3.08
N PHE A 28 10.51 2.37 -4.04
CA PHE A 28 9.94 2.22 -5.38
C PHE A 28 9.75 0.76 -5.72
N PHE A 29 8.52 0.35 -6.04
CA PHE A 29 8.21 -1.07 -6.23
C PHE A 29 7.08 -1.32 -7.24
N PRO A 30 7.02 -2.51 -7.87
CA PRO A 30 5.99 -2.84 -8.86
C PRO A 30 4.59 -2.84 -8.25
N ARG A 31 3.61 -2.25 -8.97
CA ARG A 31 2.21 -2.21 -8.51
C ARG A 31 1.66 -3.60 -8.26
N GLU A 32 2.09 -4.57 -9.05
CA GLU A 32 1.64 -5.96 -9.04
C GLU A 32 1.84 -6.62 -7.67
N GLN A 33 2.80 -6.16 -6.86
CA GLN A 33 3.01 -6.65 -5.50
C GLN A 33 1.79 -6.47 -4.58
N LEU A 34 0.93 -5.48 -4.86
CA LEU A 34 -0.28 -5.17 -4.08
C LEU A 34 -1.58 -5.61 -4.77
N LEU A 35 -1.50 -6.30 -5.91
CA LEU A 35 -2.67 -6.81 -6.63
C LEU A 35 -2.98 -8.28 -6.32
N SER A 36 -2.18 -8.92 -5.47
CA SER A 36 -2.35 -10.33 -5.13
C SER A 36 -3.45 -10.52 -4.10
N GLU A 37 -4.53 -11.19 -4.51
CA GLU A 37 -5.62 -11.61 -3.62
C GLU A 37 -5.12 -12.58 -2.54
N ILE A 38 -4.22 -13.50 -2.90
CA ILE A 38 -3.62 -14.46 -1.95
C ILE A 38 -2.89 -13.71 -0.82
N LYS A 39 -2.09 -12.68 -1.17
CA LYS A 39 -1.43 -11.85 -0.15
C LYS A 39 -2.44 -11.09 0.72
N TYR A 40 -3.53 -10.60 0.12
CA TYR A 40 -4.58 -9.93 0.87
C TYR A 40 -5.22 -10.87 1.90
N GLU A 41 -5.57 -12.10 1.52
CA GLU A 41 -6.16 -13.08 2.46
C GLU A 41 -5.21 -13.45 3.61
N GLN A 42 -3.90 -13.46 3.37
CA GLN A 42 -2.91 -13.65 4.43
C GLN A 42 -2.90 -12.45 5.39
N ILE A 43 -2.85 -11.23 4.87
CA ILE A 43 -2.79 -9.98 5.65
C ILE A 43 -4.11 -9.70 6.38
N LYS A 44 -5.24 -10.12 5.81
CA LYS A 44 -6.58 -9.98 6.37
C LYS A 44 -6.70 -10.59 7.77
N LYS A 45 -5.92 -11.63 8.07
CA LYS A 45 -5.82 -12.24 9.40
C LYS A 45 -5.30 -11.27 10.47
N SER A 46 -4.53 -10.24 10.07
CA SER A 46 -4.00 -9.20 10.97
C SER A 46 -4.93 -7.98 11.11
N ILE A 47 -6.00 -7.88 10.31
CA ILE A 47 -6.96 -6.75 10.37
C ILE A 47 -7.64 -6.62 11.75
N PRO A 48 -8.02 -7.71 12.47
CA PRO A 48 -8.58 -7.59 13.81
C PRO A 48 -7.67 -6.85 14.80
N GLU A 49 -6.35 -7.03 14.71
CA GLU A 49 -5.39 -6.32 15.57
C GLU A 49 -5.32 -4.83 15.20
N LEU A 50 -5.29 -4.50 13.91
CA LEU A 50 -5.37 -3.10 13.47
C LEU A 50 -6.64 -2.38 13.96
N LYS A 51 -7.78 -3.09 14.00
CA LYS A 51 -9.06 -2.53 14.49
C LYS A 51 -9.04 -2.15 15.97
N LYS A 52 -8.15 -2.73 16.76
CA LYS A 52 -7.96 -2.33 18.17
C LYS A 52 -7.30 -0.96 18.29
N LYS A 53 -6.62 -0.51 17.23
CA LYS A 53 -5.78 0.71 17.20
C LYS A 53 -6.39 1.84 16.37
N PHE A 54 -7.08 1.48 15.29
CA PHE A 54 -7.65 2.45 14.36
C PHE A 54 -9.16 2.23 14.18
N SER A 55 -9.91 3.33 14.14
CA SER A 55 -11.33 3.29 13.82
C SER A 55 -11.57 2.96 12.35
N SER A 56 -12.62 2.19 12.07
CA SER A 56 -13.09 1.92 10.69
C SER A 56 -13.75 3.13 10.02
N SER A 57 -14.12 4.17 10.79
CA SER A 57 -14.51 5.47 10.24
C SER A 57 -13.32 6.26 9.70
N PHE A 58 -12.13 6.04 10.27
CA PHE A 58 -10.88 6.67 9.85
C PHE A 58 -10.17 5.87 8.74
N MET A 59 -10.06 4.54 8.91
CA MET A 59 -9.47 3.64 7.92
C MET A 59 -10.57 2.77 7.29
N THR A 60 -11.05 3.21 6.14
CA THR A 60 -12.06 2.47 5.36
C THR A 60 -11.61 1.07 4.94
N SER A 61 -10.30 0.78 4.89
CA SER A 61 -9.75 -0.57 4.68
C SER A 61 -10.10 -1.55 5.81
N LEU A 62 -10.51 -1.06 6.99
CA LEU A 62 -10.92 -1.88 8.13
C LEU A 62 -12.44 -2.13 8.16
N GLN A 63 -13.22 -1.58 7.24
CA GLN A 63 -14.66 -1.80 7.22
C GLN A 63 -15.01 -3.26 6.93
N LYS A 64 -16.14 -3.75 7.48
CA LYS A 64 -16.59 -5.14 7.30
C LYS A 64 -16.76 -5.53 5.82
N LYS A 65 -17.21 -4.57 4.99
CA LYS A 65 -17.43 -4.75 3.55
C LYS A 65 -16.26 -4.23 2.69
N ALA A 66 -15.09 -4.00 3.27
CA ALA A 66 -13.95 -3.43 2.53
C ALA A 66 -13.55 -4.29 1.33
N GLU A 67 -13.47 -5.61 1.53
CA GLU A 67 -13.12 -6.58 0.48
C GLU A 67 -14.09 -6.57 -0.71
N THR A 68 -15.40 -6.46 -0.44
CA THR A 68 -16.42 -6.47 -1.50
C THR A 68 -16.56 -5.12 -2.18
N ASN A 69 -16.39 -4.02 -1.44
CA ASN A 69 -16.64 -2.67 -1.94
C ASN A 69 -15.41 -2.04 -2.59
N GLN A 70 -14.20 -2.51 -2.25
CA GLN A 70 -12.95 -1.95 -2.75
C GLN A 70 -12.37 -2.87 -3.81
N LYS A 71 -12.19 -2.35 -5.03
CA LYS A 71 -11.59 -3.12 -6.13
C LYS A 71 -10.18 -3.64 -5.79
N TRP A 72 -9.42 -2.91 -4.98
CA TRP A 72 -8.06 -3.27 -4.57
C TRP A 72 -7.87 -3.04 -3.07
N PRO A 73 -8.39 -3.94 -2.21
CA PRO A 73 -8.43 -3.71 -0.77
C PRO A 73 -7.02 -3.64 -0.15
N LEU A 74 -6.07 -4.43 -0.66
CA LEU A 74 -4.68 -4.40 -0.21
C LEU A 74 -3.99 -3.06 -0.52
N ILE A 75 -4.20 -2.51 -1.72
CA ILE A 75 -3.70 -1.17 -2.07
C ILE A 75 -4.26 -0.12 -1.11
N ASN A 76 -5.57 -0.18 -0.84
CA ASN A 76 -6.21 0.79 0.05
C ASN A 76 -5.67 0.69 1.49
N LEU A 77 -5.48 -0.53 2.00
CA LEU A 77 -4.90 -0.78 3.32
C LEU A 77 -3.49 -0.18 3.42
N VAL A 78 -2.59 -0.52 2.50
CA VAL A 78 -1.20 0.00 2.50
C VAL A 78 -1.21 1.53 2.38
N ARG A 79 -2.04 2.09 1.49
CA ARG A 79 -2.18 3.54 1.31
C ARG A 79 -2.64 4.23 2.61
N GLN A 80 -3.63 3.67 3.30
CA GLN A 80 -4.12 4.26 4.55
C GLN A 80 -3.10 4.13 5.67
N ILE A 81 -2.42 2.98 5.81
CA ILE A 81 -1.31 2.81 6.76
C ILE A 81 -0.25 3.90 6.52
N LEU A 82 0.25 4.05 5.30
CA LEU A 82 1.24 5.08 4.97
C LEU A 82 0.73 6.50 5.30
N SER A 83 -0.54 6.79 5.02
CA SER A 83 -1.13 8.09 5.32
C SER A 83 -1.23 8.41 6.81
N VAL A 84 -1.38 7.41 7.68
CA VAL A 84 -1.33 7.61 9.14
C VAL A 84 0.02 8.19 9.56
N TYR A 85 1.08 7.77 8.86
CA TYR A 85 2.46 8.13 9.16
C TYR A 85 3.01 9.24 8.27
N ASN A 86 2.15 10.06 7.68
CA ASN A 86 2.51 11.19 6.79
C ASN A 86 3.28 10.78 5.53
N TYR A 87 2.94 9.63 4.95
CA TYR A 87 3.42 9.20 3.64
C TYR A 87 2.27 8.97 2.65
N LEU A 88 2.58 9.09 1.37
CA LEU A 88 1.69 8.87 0.25
C LEU A 88 2.22 7.73 -0.62
N LEU A 89 1.30 6.91 -1.11
CA LEU A 89 1.57 5.88 -2.10
C LEU A 89 1.32 6.46 -3.51
N MET A 90 2.35 7.03 -4.12
CA MET A 90 2.24 7.74 -5.40
C MET A 90 2.33 6.76 -6.59
N PRO A 91 1.34 6.70 -7.49
CA PRO A 91 1.42 5.86 -8.68
C PRO A 91 2.40 6.45 -9.70
N VAL A 92 3.23 5.60 -10.30
CA VAL A 92 4.19 5.97 -11.34
C VAL A 92 4.01 5.05 -12.54
N ARG A 93 4.05 5.60 -13.75
CA ARG A 93 4.04 4.84 -15.02
C ARG A 93 5.38 5.03 -15.71
N LYS A 94 6.01 3.93 -16.15
CA LYS A 94 7.23 3.96 -16.97
C LYS A 94 6.96 3.30 -18.31
N CYS A 95 7.62 3.80 -19.36
CA CYS A 95 7.60 3.17 -20.68
C CYS A 95 8.19 1.76 -20.58
N ASP A 96 7.55 0.78 -21.22
CA ASP A 96 7.97 -0.62 -21.26
C ASP A 96 8.05 -1.13 -22.70
N GLY A 97 8.55 -0.25 -23.59
CA GLY A 97 8.59 -0.48 -25.03
C GLY A 97 7.24 -0.36 -25.72
N TYR A 98 7.10 -1.06 -26.84
CA TYR A 98 5.92 -1.02 -27.70
C TYR A 98 5.45 -2.46 -28.02
N THR A 99 4.19 -2.63 -28.41
CA THR A 99 3.71 -3.87 -29.05
C THR A 99 4.28 -3.99 -30.46
N SER A 100 4.15 -5.17 -31.08
CA SER A 100 4.44 -5.36 -32.51
C SER A 100 3.68 -4.38 -33.39
N ASP A 101 2.48 -3.99 -32.96
CA ASP A 101 1.60 -3.05 -33.67
C ASP A 101 1.91 -1.57 -33.33
N GLY A 102 3.03 -1.29 -32.65
CA GLY A 102 3.47 0.07 -32.33
C GLY A 102 2.73 0.73 -31.15
N ILE A 103 1.95 -0.02 -30.36
CA ILE A 103 1.23 0.54 -29.19
C ILE A 103 2.18 0.60 -27.99
N LYS A 104 2.29 1.79 -27.36
CA LYS A 104 3.17 1.99 -26.20
C LYS A 104 2.71 1.17 -24.99
N LYS A 105 3.63 0.38 -24.44
CA LYS A 105 3.44 -0.39 -23.21
C LYS A 105 3.85 0.43 -22.00
N TYR A 106 3.15 0.25 -20.89
CA TYR A 106 3.45 0.90 -19.63
C TYR A 106 3.54 -0.10 -18.50
N LYS A 107 4.63 -0.02 -17.74
CA LYS A 107 4.77 -0.70 -16.47
C LYS A 107 4.42 0.25 -15.33
N ARG A 108 3.65 -0.25 -14.36
CA ARG A 108 3.08 0.56 -13.27
C ARG A 108 3.80 0.24 -11.97
N PHE A 109 4.13 1.28 -11.24
CA PHE A 109 4.86 1.21 -9.98
C PHE A 109 4.18 2.09 -8.94
N PHE A 110 4.58 1.90 -7.70
CA PHE A 110 4.36 2.86 -6.64
C PHE A 110 5.68 3.42 -6.15
N LYS A 111 5.66 4.71 -5.80
CA LYS A 111 6.71 5.39 -5.06
C LYS A 111 6.12 5.88 -3.75
N ILE A 112 6.79 5.61 -2.63
CA ILE A 112 6.42 6.20 -1.35
C ILE A 112 7.06 7.58 -1.26
N VAL A 113 6.24 8.59 -0.94
CA VAL A 113 6.70 9.99 -0.79
C VAL A 113 6.10 10.60 0.47
N ARG A 114 6.80 11.52 1.12
CA ARG A 114 6.29 12.27 2.27
C ARG A 114 5.07 13.06 1.83
N LYS A 115 4.06 13.05 2.69
CA LYS A 115 2.88 13.89 2.53
C LYS A 115 3.30 15.31 2.89
N ASN A 116 3.49 16.15 1.88
CA ASN A 116 3.62 17.58 2.12
C ASN A 116 2.29 18.09 2.68
N ILE A 117 2.32 18.59 3.91
CA ILE A 117 1.23 19.38 4.47
C ILE A 117 1.43 20.78 3.90
N ILE A 118 0.57 21.16 2.95
CA ILE A 118 0.45 22.55 2.49
C ILE A 118 -0.44 23.27 3.50
#